data_AF-A0A7H4N4H2-F1
#
_entry.id   AF-A0A7H4N4H2-F1
#
_cell.length_a   1.000
_cell.length_b   1.000
_cell.length_c   1.000
_cell.angle_alpha   90.00
_cell.angle_beta   90.00
_cell.angle_gamma   90.00
#
_symmetry.space_group_name_H-M   'P 1'
#
loop_
_entity.id
_entity.type
_entity.pdbx_description
1 polymer ?
#
loop_
_entity_poly.entity_id
_entity_poly.type
_entity_poly.pdbx_seq_one_letter_code
_entity_poly.pdbx_strand_id
1 'polypeptide(L)'
;MPQISTASVALLASICRQRQVTHLFYNYQYEINERQRDTAVEKTLAELTCQGFDDSVLLPPGSVLTGSREMYKVFTPFKNAFYSPFAGSAAGVRRRAESPRGGPSLRRLK
;
A
#
# COMPACT_ATOMS: atom_id res chain seq x y z
N MET A 1 11.49 11.24 24.39
CA MET A 1 10.33 11.89 23.75
C MET A 1 10.61 11.93 22.26
N PRO A 2 9.78 11.32 21.39
CA PRO A 2 10.06 11.32 19.97
C PRO A 2 10.00 12.76 19.45
N GLN A 3 11.05 13.17 18.75
CA GLN A 3 11.18 14.48 18.10
C GLN A 3 10.25 14.49 16.88
N ILE A 4 8.94 14.66 17.11
CA ILE A 4 7.97 14.89 16.04
C ILE A 4 8.32 16.22 15.38
N SER A 5 8.19 16.32 14.06
CA SER A 5 8.42 17.54 13.29
C SER A 5 7.33 18.60 13.52
N THR A 6 7.16 19.06 14.75
CA THR A 6 6.18 20.08 15.18
C THR A 6 6.23 21.35 14.34
N ALA A 7 7.41 21.71 13.83
CA ALA A 7 7.58 22.84 12.92
C ALA A 7 6.74 22.73 11.64
N SER A 8 6.61 21.52 11.07
CA SER A 8 5.82 21.29 9.85
C SER A 8 4.32 21.47 10.11
N VAL A 9 3.82 20.96 11.24
CA VAL A 9 2.42 21.09 11.66
C VAL A 9 2.07 22.55 11.89
N ALA A 10 2.92 23.29 12.61
CA ALA A 10 2.70 24.71 12.90
C ALA A 10 2.69 25.58 11.63
N LEU A 11 3.61 25.31 10.70
CA LEU A 11 3.67 26.01 9.42
C LEU A 11 2.43 25.72 8.57
N LEU A 12 2.00 24.45 8.50
CA LEU A 12 0.83 24.08 7.74
C LEU A 12 -0.43 24.74 8.31
N ALA A 13 -0.56 24.75 9.65
CA ALA A 13 -1.66 25.42 10.32
C ALA A 13 -1.71 26.93 10.07
N SER A 14 -0.57 27.62 10.07
CA SER A 14 -0.52 29.05 9.79
C SER A 14 -0.94 29.36 8.35
N ILE A 15 -0.49 28.55 7.37
CA ILE A 15 -0.87 28.68 5.97
C ILE A 15 -2.37 28.44 5.78
N CYS A 16 -2.91 27.39 6.40
CA CYS A 16 -4.33 27.06 6.31
C CYS A 16 -5.20 28.21 6.85
N ARG A 17 -4.84 28.79 7.99
CA ARG A 17 -5.56 29.93 8.57
C ARG A 17 -5.43 31.19 7.71
N GLN A 18 -4.22 31.51 7.24
CA GLN A 18 -3.98 32.69 6.42
C GLN A 18 -4.76 32.65 5.10
N ARG A 19 -4.87 31.47 4.50
CA ARG A 19 -5.56 31.27 3.22
C ARG A 19 -7.03 30.88 3.37
N GLN A 20 -7.54 30.81 4.60
CA GLN A 20 -8.91 30.38 4.90
C GLN A 20 -9.26 29.06 4.19
N VAL A 21 -8.33 28.11 4.23
CA VAL A 21 -8.53 26.78 3.67
C VAL A 21 -9.69 26.11 4.42
N THR A 22 -10.52 25.37 3.69
CA THR A 22 -11.65 24.60 4.26
C THR A 22 -11.43 23.10 4.16
N HIS A 23 -10.64 22.66 3.17
CA HIS A 23 -10.37 21.26 2.87
C HIS A 23 -8.87 21.04 2.68
N LEU A 24 -8.34 20.01 3.34
CA LEU A 24 -6.96 19.56 3.21
C LEU A 24 -6.95 18.17 2.60
N PHE A 25 -6.33 18.03 1.42
CA PHE A 25 -6.16 16.76 0.74
C PHE A 25 -4.69 16.35 0.79
N TYR A 26 -4.41 15.11 1.19
CA TYR A 26 -3.05 14.61 1.30
C TYR A 26 -2.98 13.11 0.99
N ASN A 27 -1.78 12.60 0.72
CA ASN A 27 -1.54 11.17 0.53
C ASN A 27 -0.98 10.55 1.81
N TYR A 28 -1.46 9.37 2.19
CA TYR A 28 -1.00 8.67 3.38
C TYR A 28 0.45 8.23 3.24
N GLN A 29 1.23 8.49 4.29
CA GLN A 29 2.55 7.91 4.51
C GLN A 29 2.45 6.96 5.72
N TYR A 30 2.86 5.70 5.56
CA TYR A 30 2.55 4.65 6.55
C TYR A 30 3.63 4.48 7.61
N GLU A 31 4.76 5.14 7.45
CA GLU A 31 5.85 5.19 8.40
C GLU A 31 5.39 5.84 9.73
N ILE A 32 6.00 5.42 10.83
CA ILE A 32 5.53 5.76 12.18
C ILE A 32 5.57 7.27 12.44
N ASN A 33 6.62 7.95 12.00
CA ASN A 33 6.82 9.38 12.27
C ASN A 33 5.80 10.21 11.49
N GLU A 34 5.55 9.83 10.25
CA GLU A 34 4.65 10.47 9.31
C GLU A 34 3.20 10.28 9.75
N ARG A 35 2.82 9.07 10.18
CA ARG A 35 1.51 8.83 10.79
C ARG A 35 1.29 9.67 12.03
N GLN A 36 2.31 9.82 12.88
CA GLN A 36 2.23 10.67 14.07
C GLN A 36 2.09 12.15 13.71
N ARG A 37 2.84 12.62 12.71
CA ARG A 37 2.74 13.97 12.17
C ARG A 37 1.34 14.24 11.62
N ASP A 38 0.81 13.36 10.78
CA ASP A 38 -0.50 13.53 10.13
C ASP A 38 -1.62 13.52 11.17
N THR A 39 -1.53 12.65 12.17
CA THR A 39 -2.45 12.67 13.34
C THR A 39 -2.36 14.00 14.10
N ALA A 40 -1.16 14.59 14.23
CA ALA A 40 -1.00 15.88 14.88
C ALA A 40 -1.56 17.04 14.03
N VAL A 41 -1.45 16.95 12.70
CA VAL A 41 -2.08 17.90 11.76
C VAL A 41 -3.60 17.85 11.89
N GLU A 42 -4.21 16.67 11.81
CA GLU A 42 -5.67 16.48 11.94
C GLU A 42 -6.20 17.00 13.28
N LYS A 43 -5.44 16.79 14.38
CA LYS A 43 -5.81 17.33 15.70
C LYS A 43 -5.68 18.85 15.79
N THR A 44 -4.68 19.43 15.14
CA THR A 44 -4.42 20.89 15.20
C THR A 44 -5.39 21.66 14.31
N LEU A 45 -5.87 21.03 13.24
CA LEU A 45 -6.75 21.58 12.22
C LEU A 45 -8.10 20.86 12.22
N ALA A 46 -8.65 20.65 13.41
CA ALA A 46 -9.94 19.97 13.58
C ALA A 46 -11.11 20.74 12.92
N GLU A 47 -10.92 22.03 12.63
CA GLU A 47 -11.85 22.86 11.88
C GLU A 47 -11.87 22.57 10.36
N LEU A 48 -10.87 21.86 9.83
CA LEU A 48 -10.75 21.54 8.41
C LEU A 48 -11.24 20.15 8.10
N THR A 49 -11.85 19.99 6.93
CA THR A 49 -12.11 18.64 6.39
C THR A 49 -10.82 18.08 5.82
N CYS A 50 -10.20 17.15 6.54
CA CYS A 50 -9.00 16.44 6.11
C CYS A 50 -9.37 15.15 5.38
N GLN A 51 -8.86 14.94 4.17
CA GLN A 51 -9.08 13.73 3.39
C GLN A 51 -7.75 13.16 2.89
N GLY A 52 -7.43 11.96 3.36
CA GLY A 52 -6.24 11.22 2.95
C GLY A 52 -6.52 10.22 1.82
N PHE A 53 -5.53 9.98 0.96
CA PHE A 53 -5.59 9.00 -0.11
C PHE A 53 -4.41 8.02 -0.07
N ASP A 54 -4.66 6.77 -0.42
CA ASP A 54 -3.65 5.72 -0.51
C ASP A 54 -3.01 5.70 -1.91
N ASP A 55 -2.03 6.58 -2.15
CA ASP A 55 -1.36 6.71 -3.47
C ASP A 55 -0.14 5.79 -3.63
N SER A 56 0.59 5.56 -2.54
CA SER A 56 1.84 4.78 -2.57
C SER A 56 1.63 3.25 -2.62
N VAL A 57 0.39 2.78 -2.65
CA VAL A 57 0.04 1.36 -2.63
C VAL A 57 -1.06 1.03 -3.64
N LEU A 58 -0.96 -0.15 -4.26
CA LEU A 58 -1.99 -0.63 -5.19
C LEU A 58 -3.28 -1.07 -4.49
N LEU A 59 -3.15 -1.57 -3.26
CA LEU A 59 -4.26 -1.97 -2.42
C LEU A 59 -4.02 -1.39 -1.02
N PRO A 60 -5.02 -0.73 -0.40
CA PRO A 60 -4.84 -0.11 0.90
C PRO A 60 -4.55 -1.17 1.98
N PRO A 61 -3.77 -0.84 3.03
CA PRO A 61 -3.50 -1.77 4.12
C PRO A 61 -4.80 -2.31 4.72
N GLY A 62 -4.85 -3.62 4.99
CA GLY A 62 -6.05 -4.29 5.50
C GLY A 62 -7.03 -4.77 4.43
N SER A 63 -6.79 -4.49 3.16
CA SER A 63 -7.56 -5.09 2.06
C SER A 63 -7.19 -6.56 1.78
N VAL A 64 -5.93 -6.94 2.05
CA VAL A 64 -5.42 -8.30 1.86
C VAL A 64 -5.11 -8.92 3.22
N LEU A 65 -6.08 -9.67 3.75
CA LEU A 65 -6.00 -10.34 5.05
C LEU A 65 -6.08 -11.85 4.91
N THR A 66 -5.62 -12.56 5.94
CA THR A 66 -5.85 -13.99 6.08
C THR A 66 -7.34 -14.29 6.31
N GLY A 67 -7.73 -15.58 6.25
CA GLY A 67 -9.09 -16.00 6.61
C GLY A 67 -9.51 -15.60 8.03
N SER A 68 -8.56 -15.43 8.95
CA SER A 68 -8.78 -14.96 10.32
C SER A 68 -8.78 -13.43 10.46
N ARG A 69 -8.76 -12.68 9.35
CA ARG A 69 -8.66 -11.20 9.31
C ARG A 69 -7.37 -10.63 9.91
N GLU A 70 -6.28 -11.38 9.85
CA GLU A 70 -4.94 -10.92 10.28
C GLU A 70 -4.06 -10.56 9.08
N MET A 71 -3.02 -9.75 9.34
CA MET A 71 -1.99 -9.47 8.34
C MET A 71 -1.11 -10.71 8.10
N TYR A 72 -0.75 -10.94 6.83
CA TYR A 72 0.16 -12.03 6.48
C TYR A 72 1.56 -11.80 7.04
N LYS A 73 2.16 -12.87 7.57
CA LYS A 73 3.55 -12.89 8.08
C LYS A 73 4.56 -13.43 7.07
N VAL A 74 4.08 -14.05 5.98
CA VAL A 74 4.91 -14.66 4.93
C VAL A 74 4.49 -14.10 3.57
N PHE A 75 5.47 -13.77 2.72
CA PHE A 75 5.24 -13.11 1.43
C PHE A 75 4.46 -13.97 0.42
N THR A 76 4.80 -15.26 0.26
CA THR A 76 4.15 -16.12 -0.74
C THR A 76 2.62 -16.21 -0.60
N PRO A 77 2.04 -16.48 0.59
CA PRO A 77 0.59 -16.50 0.74
C PRO A 77 -0.03 -15.10 0.59
N PHE A 78 0.66 -14.04 1.01
CA PHE A 78 0.23 -12.66 0.75
C PHE A 78 0.12 -12.38 -0.75
N LYS A 79 1.16 -12.69 -1.52
CA LYS A 79 1.20 -12.48 -2.98
C LYS A 79 0.04 -13.19 -3.69
N ASN A 80 -0.27 -14.43 -3.30
CA ASN A 80 -1.37 -15.18 -3.90
C ASN A 80 -2.74 -14.52 -3.60
N ALA A 81 -2.94 -14.06 -2.37
CA ALA A 81 -4.16 -13.33 -1.98
C ALA A 81 -4.25 -11.95 -2.66
N PHE A 82 -3.12 -11.27 -2.83
CA PHE A 82 -3.01 -9.96 -3.49
C PHE A 82 -3.50 -9.99 -4.93
N TYR A 83 -3.28 -11.07 -5.67
CA TYR A 83 -3.77 -11.19 -7.06
C TYR A 83 -5.25 -11.56 -7.17
N SER A 84 -5.88 -12.03 -6.09
CA SER A 84 -7.27 -12.51 -6.12
C SER A 84 -8.27 -11.47 -6.66
N PRO A 85 -8.23 -10.19 -6.23
CA PRO A 85 -9.11 -9.14 -6.79
C PRO A 85 -8.87 -8.87 -8.29
N PHE A 86 -7.65 -9.08 -8.77
CA PHE A 86 -7.28 -8.84 -10.17
C PHE A 86 -7.54 -10.05 -11.09
N ALA A 87 -7.74 -11.24 -10.52
CA ALA A 87 -7.93 -12.48 -11.26
C ALA A 87 -9.23 -12.50 -12.09
N GLY A 88 -10.25 -11.74 -11.69
CA GLY A 88 -11.50 -11.59 -12.45
C GLY A 88 -11.38 -10.81 -13.76
N SER A 89 -10.29 -10.05 -13.96
CA SER A 89 -10.00 -9.32 -15.21
C SER A 89 -8.88 -9.95 -16.04
N ALA A 90 -8.32 -11.07 -15.58
CA ALA A 90 -7.20 -11.77 -16.21
C ALA A 90 -7.61 -13.15 -16.75
N ALA A 91 -8.73 -13.23 -17.47
CA ALA A 91 -8.95 -14.30 -18.43
C ALA A 91 -7.98 -14.12 -19.61
N GLY A 92 -6.68 -14.38 -19.42
CA GLY A 92 -5.72 -14.17 -20.49
C GLY A 92 -4.23 -14.38 -20.22
N VAL A 93 -3.75 -14.49 -18.98
CA VAL A 93 -2.34 -14.84 -18.76
C VAL A 93 -2.21 -16.36 -18.78
N ARG A 94 -2.13 -16.92 -19.99
CA ARG A 94 -1.71 -18.31 -20.19
C ARG A 94 -0.35 -18.46 -19.53
N ARG A 95 -0.26 -19.27 -18.46
CA ARG A 95 1.03 -19.75 -17.97
C ARG A 95 1.75 -20.37 -19.16
N ARG A 96 2.93 -19.86 -19.52
CA ARG A 96 3.76 -20.47 -20.55
C ARG A 96 3.99 -21.92 -20.08
N ALA A 97 3.46 -22.89 -20.82
CA ALA A 97 3.74 -24.29 -20.55
C ALA A 97 5.25 -24.46 -20.64
N GLU A 98 5.86 -24.94 -19.56
CA GLU A 98 7.27 -25.29 -19.55
C GLU A 98 7.44 -26.42 -20.59
N SER A 99 8.15 -26.14 -21.68
CA SER A 99 8.36 -27.13 -22.74
C SER A 99 9.01 -28.38 -22.14
N PRO A 100 8.51 -29.59 -22.42
CA PRO A 100 9.16 -30.80 -21.96
C PRO A 100 10.53 -30.87 -22.65
N ARG A 101 11.61 -30.81 -21.86
CA ARG A 101 12.96 -31.10 -22.34
C ARG A 101 13.05 -32.59 -22.66
N GLY A 102 12.51 -32.98 -23.81
CA GLY A 102 12.79 -34.26 -24.45
C GLY A 102 14.15 -34.20 -25.11
N GLY A 103 15.20 -34.54 -24.37
CA GLY A 103 16.49 -34.87 -24.98
C GLY A 103 16.39 -36.24 -25.69
N PRO A 104 16.94 -36.41 -26.90
CA PRO A 104 16.86 -37.69 -27.59
C PRO A 104 17.65 -38.76 -26.84
N SER A 105 16.98 -39.87 -26.55
CA SER A 105 17.60 -41.11 -26.08
C SER A 105 18.49 -41.67 -27.20
N LEU A 106 19.80 -41.45 -27.12
CA LEU A 106 20.76 -42.17 -27.93
C LEU A 106 20.89 -43.60 -27.39
N ARG A 107 20.03 -44.49 -27.89
CA ARG A 107 20.28 -45.93 -27.91
C ARG A 107 20.91 -46.30 -29.25
N ARG A 108 22.00 -47.07 -29.17
CA ARG A 108 22.51 -48.14 -30.06
C ARG A 108 24.04 -48.06 -30.07
N LEU A 109 24.82 -49.13 -30.11
CA LEU A 109 24.62 -50.59 -30.05
C LEU A 109 26.04 -51.17 -30.08
N LYS A 110 26.27 -52.24 -29.30
CA LYS A 110 27.42 -53.16 -29.35
C LYS A 110 28.78 -52.61 -28.96
#